data_AF-A0AAD4HM21-F1
#
_entry.id   AF-A0AAD4HM21-F1
#
_cell.length_a   1.000
_cell.length_b   1.000
_cell.length_c   1.000
_cell.angle_alpha   90.00
_cell.angle_beta   90.00
_cell.angle_gamma   90.00
#
_symmetry.space_group_name_H-M   'P 1'
#
loop_
_entity.id
_entity.type
_entity.pdbx_description
1 polymer ?
#
loop_
_entity_poly.entity_id
_entity_poly.type
_entity_poly.pdbx_seq_one_letter_code
_entity_poly.pdbx_strand_id
1 'polypeptide(L)'
;MTNPCPRRQYEWEAEVVRYINYISDKTRTWSTKALARPCLDSKVPILSPCFLPPSYLHARKQNQSEPAINPEILYLKALCAIHLFYYPEVVKCPQCNGTDNVQWDGWTGTGPRNVHGLMVDEAVICMQLRCENCKNDATRKEHEHEHSDLDNGCSIKTDLKGYCFATTNPDFWGSWPHRSIPGGLLSSV
;
A
#
# COMPACT_ATOMS: atom_id res chain seq x y z
N MET A 1 -26.14 5.49 -10.04
CA MET A 1 -25.09 4.70 -10.70
C MET A 1 -24.81 3.49 -9.81
N THR A 2 -25.26 2.32 -10.23
CA THR A 2 -25.12 1.07 -9.47
C THR A 2 -23.65 0.68 -9.40
N ASN A 3 -23.11 0.50 -8.19
CA ASN A 3 -21.77 -0.05 -7.96
C ASN A 3 -21.61 -1.31 -8.83
N PRO A 4 -20.50 -1.47 -9.58
CA PRO A 4 -20.20 -2.74 -10.23
C PRO A 4 -20.25 -3.86 -9.19
N CYS A 5 -20.67 -5.06 -9.61
CA CYS A 5 -20.76 -6.23 -8.75
C CYS A 5 -19.46 -6.37 -7.94
N PRO A 6 -19.48 -6.17 -6.59
CA PRO A 6 -18.27 -6.04 -5.79
C PRO A 6 -17.37 -7.28 -5.89
N ARG A 7 -17.95 -8.43 -6.25
CA ARG A 7 -17.24 -9.68 -6.48
C ARG A 7 -16.13 -9.57 -7.52
N ARG A 8 -16.39 -8.95 -8.69
CA ARG A 8 -15.38 -8.86 -9.77
C ARG A 8 -14.22 -7.95 -9.38
N GLN A 9 -14.52 -6.89 -8.62
CA GLN A 9 -13.51 -6.00 -8.07
C GLN A 9 -12.64 -6.73 -7.04
N TYR A 10 -13.22 -7.54 -6.15
CA TYR A 10 -12.44 -8.34 -5.20
C TYR A 10 -11.61 -9.45 -5.88
N GLU A 11 -12.14 -10.09 -6.93
CA GLU A 11 -11.39 -11.05 -7.75
C GLU A 11 -10.17 -10.38 -8.38
N TRP A 12 -10.34 -9.20 -8.98
CA TRP A 12 -9.26 -8.40 -9.54
C TRP A 12 -8.21 -8.01 -8.50
N GLU A 13 -8.63 -7.52 -7.34
CA GLU A 13 -7.74 -7.15 -6.24
C GLU A 13 -6.94 -8.34 -5.71
N ALA A 14 -7.59 -9.50 -5.58
CA ALA A 14 -6.94 -10.74 -5.14
C ALA A 14 -5.86 -11.22 -6.13
N GLU A 15 -6.13 -11.14 -7.44
CA GLU A 15 -5.14 -11.48 -8.48
C GLU A 15 -3.91 -10.57 -8.39
N VAL A 16 -4.10 -9.27 -8.23
CA VAL A 16 -3.00 -8.31 -8.07
C VAL A 16 -2.20 -8.61 -6.80
N VAL A 17 -2.85 -8.80 -5.66
CA VAL A 17 -2.20 -9.17 -4.40
C VAL A 17 -1.40 -10.47 -4.54
N ARG A 18 -1.98 -11.47 -5.20
CA ARG A 18 -1.34 -12.77 -5.41
C ARG A 18 -0.09 -12.63 -6.27
N TYR A 19 -0.17 -11.85 -7.34
CA TYR A 19 0.97 -11.55 -8.21
C TYR A 19 2.10 -10.84 -7.44
N ILE A 20 1.77 -9.82 -6.65
CA ILE A 20 2.77 -9.05 -5.90
C ILE A 20 3.44 -9.91 -4.83
N ASN A 21 2.66 -10.72 -4.10
CA ASN A 21 3.22 -11.68 -3.13
C ASN A 21 4.17 -12.66 -3.84
N TYR A 22 3.77 -13.19 -5.00
CA TYR A 22 4.59 -14.11 -5.77
C TYR A 22 5.94 -13.50 -6.19
N ILE A 23 5.94 -12.31 -6.80
CA ILE A 23 7.20 -11.66 -7.22
C ILE A 23 8.04 -11.24 -6.02
N SER A 24 7.42 -10.76 -4.94
CA SER A 24 8.10 -10.40 -3.70
C SER A 24 8.82 -11.61 -3.11
N ASP A 25 8.11 -12.73 -2.94
CA ASP A 25 8.70 -13.96 -2.39
C ASP A 25 9.84 -14.51 -3.25
N LYS A 26 9.74 -14.37 -4.58
CA LYS A 26 10.79 -14.81 -5.52
C LYS A 26 12.01 -13.89 -5.55
N THR A 27 11.86 -12.62 -5.20
CA THR A 27 12.94 -11.62 -5.26
C THR A 27 13.50 -11.26 -3.88
N ARG A 28 12.80 -11.62 -2.80
CA ARG A 28 13.19 -11.27 -1.44
C ARG A 28 14.41 -12.09 -1.00
N THR A 29 15.50 -11.39 -0.70
CA THR A 29 16.68 -11.97 -0.07
C THR A 29 16.44 -12.10 1.43
N TRP A 30 16.15 -13.32 1.90
CA TRP A 30 15.97 -13.61 3.34
C TRP A 30 17.30 -13.57 4.13
N SER A 31 18.46 -13.55 3.45
CA SER A 31 19.77 -13.64 4.10
C SER A 31 20.80 -12.75 3.42
N THR A 32 21.55 -11.99 4.22
CA THR A 32 22.75 -11.24 3.82
C THR A 32 23.92 -12.14 3.41
N LYS A 33 23.83 -13.45 3.67
CA LYS A 33 24.87 -14.45 3.34
C LYS A 33 24.65 -15.16 1.99
N ALA A 34 23.53 -14.90 1.31
CA ALA A 34 23.27 -15.51 0.00
C ALA A 34 24.12 -14.81 -1.08
N LEU A 35 25.12 -15.51 -1.61
CA LEU A 35 26.01 -15.02 -2.67
C LEU A 35 25.29 -14.69 -3.98
N ALA A 36 24.09 -15.23 -4.20
CA ALA A 36 23.27 -14.97 -5.38
C ALA A 36 21.98 -14.26 -4.97
N ARG A 37 21.69 -13.12 -5.59
CA ARG A 37 20.38 -12.49 -5.51
C ARG A 37 19.37 -13.41 -6.23
N PRO A 38 18.25 -13.76 -5.60
CA PRO A 38 17.25 -14.58 -6.26
C PRO A 38 16.65 -13.76 -7.43
N CYS A 39 16.71 -14.35 -8.62
CA CYS A 39 16.24 -13.74 -9.86
C CYS A 39 14.88 -14.30 -10.23
N LEU A 40 14.02 -13.44 -10.75
CA LEU A 40 12.74 -13.83 -11.31
C LEU A 40 12.94 -14.60 -12.63
N ASP A 41 12.12 -15.61 -12.90
CA ASP A 41 12.09 -16.29 -14.20
C ASP A 41 11.77 -15.26 -15.30
N SER A 42 12.50 -15.31 -16.42
CA SER A 42 12.33 -14.40 -17.55
C SER A 42 10.94 -14.44 -18.18
N LYS A 43 10.16 -15.50 -17.93
CA LYS A 43 8.77 -15.64 -18.38
C LYS A 43 7.77 -14.85 -17.54
N VAL A 44 8.15 -14.45 -16.32
CA VAL A 44 7.23 -13.71 -15.44
C VAL A 44 7.38 -12.22 -15.76
N PRO A 45 6.32 -11.56 -16.24
CA PRO A 45 6.39 -10.13 -16.52
C PRO A 45 6.53 -9.34 -15.22
N ILE A 46 7.33 -8.28 -15.26
CA ILE A 46 7.35 -7.25 -14.21
C ILE A 46 6.31 -6.19 -14.58
N LEU A 47 5.21 -6.15 -13.85
CA LEU A 47 4.13 -5.20 -14.05
C LEU A 47 4.38 -3.94 -13.21
N SER A 48 3.82 -2.83 -13.67
CA SER A 48 3.84 -1.53 -12.96
C SER A 48 3.10 -1.62 -11.61
N PRO A 49 3.44 -0.80 -10.60
CA PRO A 49 2.68 -0.69 -9.35
C PRO A 49 1.21 -0.29 -9.57
N CYS A 50 0.88 0.36 -10.69
CA CYS A 50 -0.49 0.67 -11.08
C CYS A 50 -1.02 -0.40 -12.06
N PHE A 51 -1.93 -1.23 -11.59
CA PHE A 51 -2.56 -2.30 -12.34
C PHE A 51 -3.84 -1.79 -12.99
N LEU A 52 -3.87 -1.85 -14.32
CA LEU A 52 -5.06 -1.53 -15.09
C LEU A 52 -5.88 -2.82 -15.29
N PRO A 53 -7.19 -2.78 -15.06
CA PRO A 53 -8.04 -3.93 -15.36
C PRO A 53 -8.02 -4.21 -16.87
N PRO A 54 -8.24 -5.47 -17.27
CA PRO A 54 -8.34 -5.82 -18.68
C PRO A 54 -9.38 -4.95 -19.41
N SER A 55 -8.91 -4.10 -20.32
CA SER A 55 -9.82 -3.25 -21.11
C SER A 55 -10.36 -4.01 -22.32
N TYR A 56 -11.48 -3.52 -22.87
CA TYR A 56 -12.11 -4.07 -24.06
C TYR A 56 -11.18 -4.09 -25.30
N LEU A 57 -10.24 -3.14 -25.39
CA LEU A 57 -9.22 -3.15 -26.44
C LEU A 57 -8.30 -4.37 -26.33
N HIS A 58 -8.01 -4.83 -25.10
CA HIS A 58 -7.22 -6.05 -24.89
C HIS A 58 -8.05 -7.29 -25.26
N ALA A 59 -9.33 -7.38 -24.85
CA ALA A 59 -10.21 -8.48 -25.22
C ALA A 59 -10.41 -8.59 -26.75
N ARG A 60 -10.63 -7.45 -27.43
CA ARG A 60 -10.78 -7.38 -28.89
C ARG A 60 -9.49 -7.77 -29.62
N LYS A 61 -8.34 -7.34 -29.12
CA LYS A 61 -7.03 -7.70 -29.71
C LYS A 61 -6.63 -9.15 -29.42
N GLN A 62 -7.08 -9.72 -28.30
CA GLN A 62 -6.64 -11.04 -27.89
C GLN A 62 -7.33 -12.16 -28.66
N ASN A 63 -8.65 -12.15 -28.92
CA ASN A 63 -9.31 -13.24 -29.70
C ASN A 63 -10.83 -13.05 -30.01
N GLN A 64 -11.37 -11.84 -30.20
CA GLN A 64 -12.83 -11.68 -30.49
C GLN A 64 -13.13 -10.69 -31.63
N SER A 65 -13.80 -11.17 -32.69
CA SER A 65 -14.33 -10.37 -33.81
C SER A 65 -15.49 -9.48 -33.40
N GLU A 66 -16.28 -9.93 -32.43
CA GLU A 66 -17.39 -9.19 -31.82
C GLU A 66 -17.15 -9.16 -30.31
N PRO A 67 -16.82 -8.00 -29.72
CA PRO A 67 -16.30 -8.05 -28.38
C PRO A 67 -17.48 -7.94 -27.40
N ALA A 68 -17.66 -8.98 -26.59
CA ALA A 68 -18.74 -9.09 -25.63
C ALA A 68 -18.51 -8.08 -24.49
N ILE A 69 -19.16 -6.91 -24.58
CA ILE A 69 -19.03 -5.85 -23.57
C ILE A 69 -19.65 -6.36 -22.28
N ASN A 70 -18.82 -6.83 -21.34
CA ASN A 70 -19.26 -7.11 -19.98
C ASN A 70 -19.09 -5.84 -19.13
N PRO A 71 -20.18 -5.17 -18.73
CA PRO A 71 -20.10 -3.96 -17.91
C PRO A 71 -19.39 -4.21 -16.57
N GLU A 72 -19.43 -5.42 -16.02
CA GLU A 72 -18.74 -5.73 -14.76
C GLU A 72 -17.22 -5.61 -14.85
N ILE A 73 -16.65 -5.82 -16.04
CA ILE A 73 -15.21 -5.69 -16.30
C ILE A 73 -14.87 -4.24 -16.68
N LEU A 74 -15.80 -3.56 -17.37
CA LEU A 74 -15.61 -2.18 -17.84
C LEU A 74 -15.44 -1.17 -16.70
N TYR A 75 -16.13 -1.40 -15.58
CA TYR A 75 -16.12 -0.52 -14.41
C TYR A 75 -15.17 -0.98 -13.30
N LEU A 76 -14.30 -1.95 -13.58
CA LEU A 76 -13.23 -2.28 -12.62
C LEU A 76 -12.35 -1.06 -12.41
N LYS A 77 -11.99 -0.82 -11.15
CA LYS A 77 -11.10 0.27 -10.79
C LYS A 77 -9.65 -0.15 -11.02
N ALA A 78 -8.86 0.78 -11.52
CA ALA A 78 -7.41 0.60 -11.52
C ALA A 78 -6.93 0.49 -10.08
N LEU A 79 -5.95 -0.39 -9.84
CA LEU A 79 -5.43 -0.66 -8.51
C LEU A 79 -3.96 -0.28 -8.43
N CYS A 80 -3.62 0.70 -7.61
CA CYS A 80 -2.24 1.05 -7.29
C CYS A 80 -1.81 0.33 -6.02
N ALA A 81 -0.71 -0.42 -6.08
CA ALA A 81 -0.20 -1.20 -4.96
C ALA A 81 1.05 -0.58 -4.36
N ILE A 82 0.96 -0.21 -3.10
CA ILE A 82 2.11 0.28 -2.32
C ILE A 82 2.71 -0.91 -1.60
N HIS A 83 3.75 -1.46 -2.20
CA HIS A 83 4.48 -2.61 -1.70
C HIS A 83 5.99 -2.34 -1.74
N LEU A 84 6.75 -2.90 -0.79
CA LEU A 84 8.22 -2.73 -0.69
C LEU A 84 8.98 -3.14 -1.94
N PHE A 85 8.40 -4.04 -2.74
CA PHE A 85 8.92 -4.44 -4.05
C PHE A 85 9.00 -3.27 -5.03
N TYR A 86 8.00 -2.39 -5.03
CA TYR A 86 7.91 -1.24 -5.92
C TYR A 86 8.54 0.03 -5.32
N TYR A 87 8.43 0.17 -4.00
CA TYR A 87 8.86 1.36 -3.26
C TYR A 87 9.80 0.96 -2.11
N PRO A 88 11.03 0.50 -2.38
CA PRO A 88 11.97 0.04 -1.35
C PRO A 88 12.37 1.14 -0.35
N GLU A 89 12.17 2.41 -0.70
CA GLU A 89 12.42 3.55 0.16
C GLU A 89 11.49 3.63 1.37
N VAL A 90 10.30 3.02 1.32
CA VAL A 90 9.28 3.12 2.39
C VAL A 90 9.61 2.29 3.63
N VAL A 91 10.73 1.55 3.64
CA VAL A 91 11.15 0.63 4.71
C VAL A 91 11.30 1.30 6.09
N LYS A 92 11.44 2.62 6.15
CA LYS A 92 11.70 3.37 7.40
C LYS A 92 10.41 3.71 8.15
N CYS A 93 10.48 3.72 9.48
CA CYS A 93 9.40 4.24 10.30
C CYS A 93 9.24 5.76 10.08
N PRO A 94 8.03 6.29 9.77
CA PRO A 94 7.83 7.72 9.52
C PRO A 94 8.00 8.59 10.77
N GLN A 95 7.85 8.00 11.97
CA GLN A 95 7.92 8.72 13.24
C GLN A 95 9.35 8.82 13.81
N CYS A 96 10.08 7.69 13.87
CA CYS A 96 11.44 7.66 14.44
C CYS A 96 12.55 7.60 13.38
N ASN A 97 12.21 7.47 12.10
CA ASN A 97 13.13 7.26 10.97
C ASN A 97 14.04 6.02 11.11
N GLY A 98 13.72 5.14 12.07
CA GLY A 98 14.45 3.89 12.30
C GLY A 98 14.10 2.83 11.26
N THR A 99 15.10 2.03 10.90
CA THR A 99 14.96 0.80 10.11
C THR A 99 14.90 -0.45 10.99
N ASP A 100 15.41 -0.35 12.21
CA ASP A 100 15.54 -1.47 13.13
C ASP A 100 14.22 -1.68 13.90
N ASN A 101 13.87 -2.94 14.14
CA ASN A 101 12.61 -3.35 14.77
C ASN A 101 11.35 -2.80 14.07
N VAL A 102 11.44 -2.64 12.75
CA VAL A 102 10.30 -2.35 11.88
C VAL A 102 9.82 -3.65 11.25
N GLN A 103 8.57 -3.99 11.48
CA GLN A 103 7.90 -5.16 10.91
C GLN A 103 6.85 -4.74 9.90
N TRP A 104 6.75 -5.50 8.81
CA TRP A 104 5.70 -5.33 7.81
C TRP A 104 4.73 -6.50 7.93
N ASP A 105 3.52 -6.20 8.41
CA ASP A 105 2.46 -7.18 8.72
C ASP A 105 1.72 -7.70 7.47
N GLY A 106 2.23 -7.39 6.28
CA GLY A 106 1.59 -7.69 5.01
C GLY A 106 0.55 -6.63 4.63
N TRP A 107 -0.49 -7.05 3.91
CA TRP A 107 -1.55 -6.18 3.39
C TRP A 107 -2.49 -5.71 4.51
N THR A 108 -3.02 -4.49 4.40
CA THR A 108 -3.99 -3.96 5.36
C THR A 108 -5.31 -4.72 5.32
N GLY A 109 -5.85 -5.09 6.48
CA GLY A 109 -7.11 -5.85 6.59
C GLY A 109 -8.38 -5.09 6.20
N THR A 110 -8.31 -3.76 6.05
CA THR A 110 -9.43 -2.89 5.63
C THR A 110 -9.71 -2.94 4.13
N GLY A 111 -8.91 -3.69 3.36
CA GLY A 111 -9.00 -3.73 1.90
C GLY A 111 -8.52 -2.44 1.23
N PRO A 112 -8.68 -2.32 -0.10
CA PRO A 112 -8.23 -1.15 -0.85
C PRO A 112 -9.03 0.11 -0.53
N ARG A 113 -8.34 1.24 -0.46
CA ARG A 113 -8.94 2.56 -0.28
C ARG A 113 -9.25 3.17 -1.64
N ASN A 114 -10.49 3.63 -1.84
CA ASN A 114 -10.82 4.39 -3.04
C ASN A 114 -10.06 5.72 -3.05
N VAL A 115 -9.47 6.03 -4.19
CA VAL A 115 -8.76 7.27 -4.46
C VAL A 115 -9.39 7.90 -5.70
N HIS A 116 -9.75 9.18 -5.60
CA HIS A 116 -10.27 9.90 -6.74
C HIS A 116 -9.11 10.26 -7.66
N GLY A 117 -9.03 9.56 -8.80
CA GLY A 117 -8.25 9.98 -9.95
C GLY A 117 -8.99 11.08 -10.72
N LEU A 118 -8.26 11.90 -11.47
CA LEU A 118 -8.86 12.97 -12.29
C LEU A 118 -9.70 12.43 -13.46
N MET A 119 -9.37 11.23 -13.95
CA MET A 119 -9.93 10.67 -15.19
C MET A 119 -10.61 9.31 -15.00
N VAL A 120 -10.21 8.54 -13.99
CA VAL A 120 -10.70 7.18 -13.72
C VAL A 120 -10.77 6.99 -12.21
N ASP A 121 -11.78 6.24 -11.74
CA ASP A 121 -11.82 5.79 -10.35
C ASP A 121 -10.67 4.83 -10.07
N GLU A 122 -9.86 5.18 -9.08
CA GLU A 122 -8.69 4.40 -8.68
C GLU A 122 -8.91 3.85 -7.28
N ALA A 123 -8.22 2.75 -6.98
CA ALA A 123 -8.11 2.20 -5.65
C ALA A 123 -6.64 2.01 -5.31
N VAL A 124 -6.31 2.17 -4.04
CA VAL A 124 -4.95 1.92 -3.53
C VAL A 124 -5.01 0.80 -2.52
N ILE A 125 -4.15 -0.19 -2.69
CA ILE A 125 -3.90 -1.23 -1.69
C ILE A 125 -2.52 -1.06 -1.08
N CYS A 126 -2.44 -1.21 0.23
CA CYS A 126 -1.26 -0.88 1.01
C CYS A 126 -0.83 -1.99 1.96
N MET A 127 0.43 -1.89 2.36
CA MET A 127 0.97 -2.65 3.46
C MET A 127 0.86 -1.89 4.79
N GLN A 128 0.85 -2.66 5.88
CA GLN A 128 0.92 -2.13 7.23
C GLN A 128 2.32 -2.29 7.82
N LEU A 129 2.87 -1.19 8.33
CA LEU A 129 4.11 -1.13 9.07
C LEU A 129 3.81 -1.09 10.58
N ARG A 130 4.61 -1.79 11.37
CA ARG A 130 4.68 -1.66 12.83
C ARG A 130 6.10 -1.37 13.27
N CYS A 131 6.26 -0.42 14.17
CA CYS A 131 7.56 -0.09 14.75
C CYS A 131 7.56 -0.43 16.24
N GLU A 132 8.37 -1.40 16.65
CA GLU A 132 8.48 -1.79 18.06
C GLU A 132 9.16 -0.69 18.89
N ASN A 133 10.07 0.08 18.31
CA ASN A 133 10.69 1.23 19.01
C ASN A 133 9.62 2.27 19.38
N CYS A 134 8.76 2.65 18.43
CA CYS A 134 7.65 3.57 18.70
C CYS A 134 6.62 2.96 19.66
N LYS A 135 6.41 1.64 19.63
CA LYS A 135 5.55 0.93 20.59
C LYS A 135 6.10 1.05 22.02
N ASN A 136 7.39 0.82 22.20
CA ASN A 136 8.05 0.92 23.50
C ASN A 136 8.11 2.36 24.03
N ASP A 137 8.30 3.34 23.13
CA ASP A 137 8.25 4.75 23.51
C ASP A 137 6.85 5.20 23.92
N ALA A 138 5.80 4.66 23.29
CA ALA A 138 4.42 4.93 23.66
C ALA A 138 4.08 4.37 25.04
N THR A 139 4.43 3.10 25.32
CA THR A 139 4.15 2.47 26.62
C THR A 139 4.89 3.15 27.77
N ARG A 140 6.14 3.59 27.56
CA ARG A 140 6.90 4.34 28.58
C ARG A 140 6.22 5.66 28.96
N LYS A 141 5.68 6.38 27.99
CA LYS A 141 4.98 7.66 28.23
C LYS A 141 3.62 7.47 28.90
N GLU A 142 2.91 6.39 28.61
CA GLU A 142 1.66 6.04 29.29
C GLU A 142 1.89 5.83 30.80
N HIS A 143 2.97 5.12 31.17
CA HIS A 143 3.33 4.92 32.59
C HIS A 143 3.80 6.20 33.30
N GLU A 144 4.34 7.19 32.58
CA GLU A 144 4.74 8.49 33.15
C GLU A 144 3.52 9.43 33.35
N HIS A 145 2.48 9.28 32.54
CA HIS A 145 1.25 10.08 32.63
C HIS A 145 0.23 9.55 33.67
N GLU A 146 0.32 8.31 34.13
CA GLU A 146 -0.48 7.82 35.27
C GLU A 146 -0.09 8.48 36.62
N HIS A 147 0.99 9.27 36.66
CA HIS A 147 1.47 9.95 37.87
C HIS A 147 1.45 11.50 37.82
N SER A 148 0.90 12.11 36.77
CA SER A 148 0.85 13.57 36.65
C SER A 148 -0.49 14.10 36.13
N ASP A 149 -1.53 13.95 36.96
CA ASP A 149 -2.68 14.86 36.90
C ASP A 149 -2.20 16.23 37.41
N LEU A 150 -1.91 17.14 36.47
CA LEU A 150 -1.95 18.61 36.55
C LEU A 150 -0.95 19.18 35.52
N ASP A 151 -1.43 19.67 34.38
CA ASP A 151 -1.46 21.11 34.07
C ASP A 151 -1.76 21.34 32.57
N ASN A 152 -2.54 22.41 32.33
CA ASN A 152 -2.96 22.88 31.03
C ASN A 152 -1.79 23.51 30.27
N GLY A 153 -1.46 22.97 29.10
CA GLY A 153 -0.53 23.61 28.18
C GLY A 153 -0.78 23.18 26.75
N CYS A 154 -1.12 24.14 25.89
CA CYS A 154 -1.28 23.97 24.45
C CYS A 154 0.04 23.52 23.81
N SER A 155 0.29 22.22 23.85
CA SER A 155 1.43 21.61 23.19
C SER A 155 1.07 21.45 21.71
N ILE A 156 1.87 22.05 20.85
CA ILE A 156 1.79 21.91 19.40
C ILE A 156 1.79 20.41 19.10
N LYS A 157 0.63 19.89 18.71
CA LYS A 157 0.43 18.48 18.42
C LYS A 157 1.23 18.12 17.16
N THR A 158 2.40 17.52 17.34
CA THR A 158 2.97 16.66 16.32
C THR A 158 2.22 15.32 16.41
N ASP A 159 1.08 15.27 15.74
CA ASP A 159 0.06 14.20 15.73
C ASP A 159 0.55 12.89 15.07
N LEU A 160 1.59 12.27 15.61
CA LEU A 160 1.97 10.89 15.29
C LEU A 160 2.22 10.15 16.61
N LYS A 161 1.14 9.70 17.26
CA LYS A 161 1.17 8.91 18.51
C LYS A 161 1.05 7.39 18.28
N GLY A 162 0.95 6.94 17.03
CA GLY A 162 0.78 5.53 16.69
C GLY A 162 2.11 4.79 16.56
N TYR A 163 2.09 3.46 16.74
CA TYR A 163 3.22 2.59 16.39
C TYR A 163 2.92 1.70 15.18
N CYS A 164 1.69 1.80 14.65
CA CYS A 164 1.21 1.10 13.46
C CYS A 164 0.82 2.12 12.40
N PHE A 165 1.32 1.95 11.18
CA PHE A 165 1.06 2.86 10.09
C PHE A 165 0.68 2.10 8.83
N ALA A 166 -0.43 2.48 8.20
CA ALA A 166 -0.76 2.03 6.86
C ALA A 166 -0.16 3.00 5.85
N THR A 167 0.42 2.50 4.75
CA THR A 167 0.97 3.39 3.70
C THR A 167 -0.10 4.12 2.89
N THR A 168 -1.39 3.91 3.17
CA THR A 168 -2.49 4.77 2.69
C THR A 168 -2.79 5.95 3.59
N ASN A 169 -2.30 5.96 4.84
CA ASN A 169 -2.55 7.07 5.76
C ASN A 169 -1.66 8.26 5.36
N PRO A 170 -2.22 9.47 5.14
CA PRO A 170 -1.44 10.69 4.95
C PRO A 170 -0.35 10.90 6.00
N ASP A 171 -0.59 10.53 7.26
CA ASP A 171 0.37 10.71 8.35
C ASP A 171 1.69 9.95 8.10
N PHE A 172 1.63 8.82 7.39
CA PHE A 172 2.83 8.06 7.01
C PHE A 172 3.75 8.88 6.08
N TRP A 173 3.16 9.71 5.22
CA TRP A 173 3.88 10.48 4.20
C TRP A 173 4.14 11.93 4.60
N GLY A 174 3.72 12.37 5.79
CA GLY A 174 3.79 13.78 6.20
C GLY A 174 5.21 14.37 6.20
N SER A 175 6.23 13.56 6.42
CA SER A 175 7.65 13.96 6.38
C SER A 175 8.31 13.80 5.01
N TRP A 176 7.61 13.24 4.03
CA TRP A 176 8.13 12.95 2.70
C TRP A 176 7.93 14.13 1.76
N PRO A 177 8.90 14.40 0.86
CA PRO A 177 8.70 15.40 -0.18
C PRO A 177 7.60 14.94 -1.14
N HIS A 178 6.73 15.86 -1.56
CA HIS A 178 5.54 15.57 -2.37
C HIS A 178 5.82 14.69 -3.60
N ARG A 179 6.96 14.92 -4.28
CA ARG A 179 7.39 14.14 -5.46
C ARG A 179 7.72 12.67 -5.19
N SER A 180 7.95 12.30 -3.93
CA SER A 180 8.28 10.94 -3.51
C SER A 180 7.06 10.17 -3.02
N ILE A 181 5.90 10.80 -2.98
CA ILE A 181 4.65 10.18 -2.58
C ILE A 181 3.98 9.58 -3.83
N PRO A 182 3.67 8.28 -3.84
CA PRO A 182 2.99 7.65 -4.96
C PRO A 182 1.69 8.40 -5.33
N GLY A 183 1.49 8.64 -6.63
CA GLY A 183 0.34 9.38 -7.15
C GLY A 183 -0.99 8.79 -6.66
N GLY A 184 -1.92 9.68 -6.28
CA GLY A 184 -3.24 9.32 -5.76
C GLY A 184 -3.36 9.32 -4.23
N LEU A 185 -2.27 9.17 -3.47
CA LEU A 185 -2.37 9.12 -2.00
C LEU A 185 -2.79 10.44 -1.33
N LEU A 186 -2.52 11.56 -1.99
CA LEU A 186 -2.77 12.91 -1.45
C LEU A 186 -4.03 13.59 -2.00
N SER A 187 -4.76 12.97 -2.93
CA SER A 187 -5.94 13.59 -3.57
C SER A 187 -7.23 13.52 -2.76
N SER A 188 -7.14 13.23 -1.45
CA SER A 188 -8.32 13.05 -0.57
C SER A 188 -8.48 14.14 0.50
N VAL A 189 -7.98 15.35 0.23
CA VAL A 189 -8.28 16.56 1.03
C VAL A 189 -9.41 17.34 0.37
#